data_AF-A0A7X8UT43-F1
#
_entry.id   AF-A0A7X8UT43-F1
#
_cell.length_a   1.000
_cell.length_b   1.000
_cell.length_c   1.000
_cell.angle_alpha   90.00
_cell.angle_beta   90.00
_cell.angle_gamma   90.00
#
_symmetry.space_group_name_H-M   'P 1'
#
loop_
_entity.id
_entity.type
_entity.pdbx_description
1 polymer ?
#
loop_
_entity_poly.entity_id
_entity_poly.type
_entity_poly.pdbx_seq_one_letter_code
_entity_poly.pdbx_strand_id
1 'polypeptide(L)'
;MTSVSPSYEEWIEFCFKDGYAWFNGKREVNPKFEIDNPVLVTDYLTRLFENPAFIAQRYDRHEIAEAIWFIFGVGSGYCSDMREPMVPPEKQIKCIHTVGIFYQNLLDKICNRDGTMADVDVTNTDDVDKAVYMIWDMDGLECGAMERKYAYLASPILSVLDSILSLRTSTCLKSALHGLGHIASCHPENVSRIVNDFLHKQNDSPEWLRQYARQARKGVIQ
;
A
#
# COMPACT_ATOMS: atom_id res chain seq x y z
N MET A 1 25.35 -0.58 23.00
CA MET A 1 24.22 0.16 23.58
C MET A 1 22.98 -0.48 23.02
N THR A 2 22.08 -1.02 23.84
CA THR A 2 20.77 -1.47 23.35
C THR A 2 20.01 -0.24 22.90
N SER A 3 19.86 -0.02 21.58
CA SER A 3 19.00 1.05 21.10
C SER A 3 17.59 0.74 21.61
N VAL A 4 16.98 1.72 22.27
CA VAL A 4 15.59 1.61 22.69
C VAL A 4 14.76 1.96 21.46
N SER A 5 14.07 0.97 20.90
CA SER A 5 13.14 1.19 19.79
C SER A 5 12.09 2.24 20.17
N PRO A 6 11.60 3.05 19.22
CA PRO A 6 10.61 4.07 19.52
C PRO A 6 9.30 3.40 19.93
N SER A 7 8.52 4.08 20.79
CA SER A 7 7.12 3.69 21.01
C SER A 7 6.32 3.81 19.70
N TYR A 8 5.15 3.17 19.65
CA TYR A 8 4.27 3.28 18.48
C TYR A 8 3.88 4.73 18.19
N GLU A 9 3.57 5.51 19.22
CA GLU A 9 3.15 6.91 19.08
C GLU A 9 4.29 7.79 18.57
N GLU A 10 5.53 7.54 19.00
CA GLU A 10 6.72 8.22 18.48
C GLU A 10 7.02 7.81 17.04
N TRP A 11 6.88 6.53 16.72
CA TRP A 11 7.04 6.01 15.36
C TRP A 11 6.01 6.61 14.40
N ILE A 12 4.73 6.71 14.80
CA ILE A 12 3.69 7.38 14.00
C ILE A 12 4.04 8.83 13.74
N GLU A 13 4.42 9.59 14.78
CA GLU A 13 4.75 11.00 14.58
C GLU A 13 5.96 11.16 13.64
N PHE A 14 6.96 10.30 13.80
CA PHE A 14 8.11 10.28 12.90
C PHE A 14 7.71 9.96 11.45
N CYS A 15 6.96 8.89 11.20
CA CYS A 15 6.56 8.50 9.84
C CYS A 15 5.81 9.62 9.10
N PHE A 16 4.95 10.37 9.80
CA PHE A 16 4.09 11.38 9.18
C PHE A 16 4.69 12.79 9.15
N LYS A 17 5.67 13.12 10.00
CA LYS A 17 6.29 14.46 10.01
C LYS A 17 7.69 14.49 9.41
N ASP A 18 8.44 13.40 9.57
CA ASP A 18 9.89 13.44 9.49
C ASP A 18 10.50 12.33 8.61
N GLY A 19 9.85 11.17 8.49
CA GLY A 19 10.42 9.97 7.88
C GLY A 19 10.85 10.17 6.45
N TYR A 20 9.99 10.76 5.61
CA TYR A 20 10.33 11.00 4.21
C TYR A 20 11.41 12.09 4.03
N ALA A 21 11.38 13.14 4.85
CA ALA A 21 12.42 14.16 4.86
C ALA A 21 13.78 13.59 5.31
N TRP A 22 13.76 12.71 6.31
CA TRP A 22 14.93 11.97 6.78
C TRP A 22 15.50 11.08 5.68
N PHE A 23 14.68 10.26 5.02
CA PHE A 23 15.11 9.41 3.90
C PHE A 23 15.74 10.21 2.76
N ASN A 24 15.18 11.38 2.43
CA ASN A 24 15.71 12.25 1.38
C ASN A 24 16.91 13.11 1.82
N GLY A 25 17.47 12.88 3.01
CA GLY A 25 18.62 13.64 3.53
C GLY A 25 18.30 15.11 3.86
N LYS A 26 17.02 15.47 3.94
CA LYS A 26 16.56 16.83 4.29
C LYS A 26 16.45 17.04 5.80
N ARG A 27 16.60 15.98 6.59
CA ARG A 27 16.60 16.01 8.06
C ARG A 27 17.74 15.15 8.60
N GLU A 28 18.29 15.54 9.76
CA GLU A 28 19.38 14.82 10.42
C GLU A 28 18.99 13.39 10.80
N VAL A 29 19.98 12.50 10.76
CA VAL A 29 19.81 11.09 11.13
C VAL A 29 19.59 10.99 12.64
N ASN A 30 18.48 10.36 13.03
CA ASN A 30 18.22 10.00 14.41
C ASN A 30 18.08 8.47 14.53
N PRO A 31 19.14 7.77 15.00
CA PRO A 31 19.15 6.32 15.11
C PRO A 31 18.04 5.74 16.00
N LYS A 32 17.36 6.56 16.81
CA LYS A 32 16.21 6.13 17.60
C LYS A 32 15.07 5.58 16.73
N PHE A 33 14.91 6.05 15.49
CA PHE A 33 13.82 5.66 14.62
C PHE A 33 14.18 4.53 13.64
N GLU A 34 15.43 4.04 13.69
CA GLU A 34 15.83 2.80 13.04
C GLU A 34 15.33 1.62 13.90
N ILE A 35 14.43 0.81 13.34
CA ILE A 35 13.84 -0.32 14.04
C ILE A 35 14.41 -1.62 13.48
N ASP A 36 15.44 -2.17 14.12
CA ASP A 36 16.11 -3.41 13.71
C ASP A 36 15.28 -4.69 13.98
N ASN A 37 14.04 -4.56 14.47
CA ASN A 37 13.18 -5.68 14.82
C ASN A 37 11.98 -5.76 13.85
N PRO A 38 12.07 -6.57 12.78
CA PRO A 38 10.99 -6.82 11.84
C PRO A 38 9.65 -7.22 12.46
N VAL A 39 9.65 -7.96 13.58
CA VAL A 39 8.40 -8.33 14.27
C VAL A 39 7.73 -7.10 14.86
N LEU A 40 8.51 -6.19 15.45
CA LEU A 40 8.00 -4.95 16.03
C LEU A 40 7.46 -4.01 14.93
N VAL A 41 8.20 -3.85 13.84
CA VAL A 41 7.75 -3.07 12.66
C VAL A 41 6.43 -3.63 12.14
N THR A 42 6.33 -4.95 11.99
CA THR A 42 5.09 -5.61 11.53
C THR A 42 3.91 -5.34 12.46
N ASP A 43 4.13 -5.35 13.78
CA ASP A 43 3.10 -5.04 14.76
C ASP A 43 2.66 -3.57 14.69
N TYR A 44 3.59 -2.65 14.45
CA TYR A 44 3.29 -1.23 14.24
C TYR A 44 2.52 -0.97 12.95
N LEU A 45 2.94 -1.56 11.83
CA LEU A 45 2.22 -1.51 10.55
C LEU A 45 0.80 -2.05 10.72
N THR A 46 0.66 -3.23 11.32
CA THR A 46 -0.64 -3.86 11.58
C THR A 46 -1.54 -2.94 12.40
N ARG A 47 -1.02 -2.37 13.51
CA ARG A 47 -1.79 -1.45 14.38
C ARG A 47 -2.25 -0.20 13.64
N LEU A 48 -1.38 0.36 12.79
CA LEU A 48 -1.69 1.53 11.96
C LEU A 48 -2.79 1.23 10.95
N PHE A 49 -2.63 0.15 10.19
CA PHE A 49 -3.53 -0.22 9.10
C PHE A 49 -4.90 -0.73 9.58
N GLU A 50 -4.97 -1.32 10.77
CA GLU A 50 -6.26 -1.69 11.41
C GLU A 50 -7.10 -0.47 11.82
N ASN A 51 -6.45 0.64 12.23
CA ASN A 51 -7.13 1.79 12.82
C ASN A 51 -6.68 3.13 12.22
N PRO A 52 -6.82 3.37 10.90
CA PRO A 52 -6.22 4.53 10.25
C PRO A 52 -7.06 5.81 10.36
N ALA A 53 -8.25 5.75 10.98
CA ALA A 53 -9.21 6.84 10.96
C ALA A 53 -8.70 8.15 11.58
N PHE A 54 -7.74 8.08 12.51
CA PHE A 54 -7.16 9.27 13.14
C PHE A 54 -6.27 10.07 12.19
N ILE A 55 -5.74 9.45 11.13
CA ILE A 55 -4.74 10.06 10.23
C ILE A 55 -5.32 11.32 9.58
N ALA A 56 -6.51 11.21 8.97
CA ALA A 56 -7.16 12.33 8.29
C ALA A 56 -7.58 13.48 9.24
N GLN A 57 -7.57 13.26 10.55
CA GLN A 57 -7.86 14.29 11.55
C GLN A 57 -6.59 14.99 12.06
N ARG A 58 -5.44 14.32 11.97
CA ARG A 58 -4.18 14.75 12.59
C ARG A 58 -3.16 15.29 11.60
N TYR A 59 -3.17 14.78 10.38
CA TYR A 59 -2.17 15.08 9.36
C TYR A 59 -2.84 15.68 8.13
N ASP A 60 -2.15 16.63 7.51
CA ASP A 60 -2.60 17.18 6.24
C ASP A 60 -2.30 16.24 5.06
N ARG A 61 -2.80 16.58 3.87
CA ARG A 61 -2.62 15.76 2.67
C ARG A 61 -1.14 15.58 2.29
N HIS A 62 -0.32 16.61 2.46
CA HIS A 62 1.10 16.53 2.10
C HIS A 62 1.83 15.57 3.04
N GLU A 63 1.59 15.69 4.34
CA GLU A 63 2.12 14.79 5.37
C GLU A 63 1.68 13.34 5.14
N ILE A 64 0.43 13.10 4.75
CA ILE A 64 -0.07 11.77 4.42
C ILE A 64 0.64 11.20 3.17
N ALA A 65 0.82 12.01 2.13
CA ALA A 65 1.52 11.56 0.92
C ALA A 65 2.97 11.16 1.23
N GLU A 66 3.70 12.01 1.96
CA GLU A 66 5.07 11.72 2.39
C GLU A 66 5.14 10.47 3.28
N ALA A 67 4.19 10.31 4.21
CA ALA A 67 4.11 9.12 5.06
C ALA A 67 3.91 7.83 4.24
N ILE A 68 3.06 7.86 3.21
CA ILE A 68 2.84 6.70 2.32
C ILE A 68 4.13 6.36 1.58
N TRP A 69 4.82 7.35 1.02
CA TRP A 69 6.12 7.14 0.36
C TRP A 69 7.17 6.58 1.32
N PHE A 70 7.15 6.99 2.58
CA PHE A 70 8.09 6.48 3.57
C PHE A 70 7.74 5.04 4.01
N ILE A 71 6.50 4.81 4.45
CA ILE A 71 6.04 3.53 5.04
C ILE A 71 6.03 2.39 4.03
N PHE A 72 5.56 2.64 2.81
CA PHE A 72 5.48 1.61 1.76
C PHE A 72 6.70 1.62 0.83
N GLY A 73 7.60 2.59 0.98
CA GLY A 73 8.79 2.74 0.15
C GLY A 73 10.07 2.25 0.78
N VAL A 74 11.07 2.11 -0.09
CA VAL A 74 12.43 1.67 0.25
C VAL A 74 13.11 2.54 1.30
N GLY A 75 12.58 3.74 1.56
CA GLY A 75 13.09 4.62 2.60
C GLY A 75 12.87 4.11 4.03
N SER A 76 11.87 3.27 4.26
CA SER A 76 11.72 2.56 5.52
C SER A 76 12.13 1.09 5.44
N GLY A 77 11.93 0.44 4.29
CA GLY A 77 12.15 -1.00 4.13
C GLY A 77 11.12 -1.88 4.88
N TYR A 78 10.07 -1.27 5.44
CA TYR A 78 9.15 -1.96 6.35
C TYR A 78 8.35 -3.08 5.67
N CYS A 79 8.07 -2.97 4.38
CA CYS A 79 7.38 -4.04 3.67
C CYS A 79 8.33 -5.23 3.47
N SER A 80 9.60 -4.98 3.18
CA SER A 80 10.64 -6.01 3.16
C SER A 80 10.83 -6.67 4.52
N ASP A 81 10.94 -5.88 5.58
CA ASP A 81 11.08 -6.37 6.96
C ASP A 81 9.91 -7.27 7.35
N MET A 82 8.66 -6.87 7.02
CA MET A 82 7.48 -7.68 7.31
C MET A 82 7.57 -9.08 6.69
N ARG A 83 8.27 -9.25 5.56
CA ARG A 83 8.47 -10.54 4.89
C ARG A 83 9.69 -11.32 5.37
N GLU A 84 10.46 -10.81 6.33
CA GLU A 84 11.64 -11.51 6.85
C GLU A 84 11.24 -12.83 7.55
N PRO A 85 12.04 -13.91 7.45
CA PRO A 85 11.71 -15.20 8.05
C PRO A 85 11.51 -15.18 9.57
N MET A 86 12.02 -14.16 10.25
CA MET A 86 11.83 -13.98 11.70
C MET A 86 10.42 -13.52 12.07
N VAL A 87 9.67 -12.97 11.13
CA VAL A 87 8.26 -12.59 11.33
C VAL A 87 7.40 -13.84 11.11
N PRO A 88 6.66 -14.31 12.13
CA PRO A 88 5.79 -15.47 11.98
C PRO A 88 4.79 -15.33 10.83
N PRO A 89 4.55 -16.37 10.00
CA PRO A 89 3.66 -16.30 8.84
C PRO A 89 2.28 -15.72 9.14
N GLU A 90 1.70 -16.03 10.30
CA GLU A 90 0.40 -15.50 10.71
C GLU A 90 0.40 -13.97 10.92
N LYS A 91 1.52 -13.40 11.38
CA LYS A 91 1.68 -11.94 11.50
C LYS A 91 1.83 -11.30 10.12
N GLN A 92 2.56 -11.93 9.21
CA GLN A 92 2.70 -11.45 7.84
C GLN A 92 1.34 -11.41 7.13
N ILE A 93 0.59 -12.53 7.19
CA ILE A 93 -0.75 -12.66 6.62
C ILE A 93 -1.69 -11.61 7.22
N LYS A 94 -1.66 -11.44 8.56
CA LYS A 94 -2.47 -10.44 9.24
C LYS A 94 -2.14 -9.04 8.73
N CYS A 95 -0.85 -8.66 8.69
CA CYS A 95 -0.43 -7.35 8.22
C CYS A 95 -0.90 -7.09 6.77
N ILE A 96 -0.77 -8.07 5.87
CA ILE A 96 -1.30 -7.97 4.49
C ILE A 96 -2.79 -7.69 4.49
N HIS A 97 -3.60 -8.43 5.25
CA HIS A 97 -5.05 -8.18 5.31
C HIS A 97 -5.39 -6.78 5.79
N THR A 98 -4.62 -6.23 6.74
CA THR A 98 -4.85 -4.88 7.25
C THR A 98 -4.57 -3.80 6.21
N VAL A 99 -3.74 -4.06 5.18
CA VAL A 99 -3.61 -3.14 4.04
C VAL A 99 -4.97 -2.91 3.36
N GLY A 100 -5.80 -3.94 3.18
CA GLY A 100 -7.16 -3.77 2.65
C GLY A 100 -8.03 -2.86 3.53
N ILE A 101 -7.90 -2.98 4.86
CA ILE A 101 -8.57 -2.11 5.83
C ILE A 101 -8.06 -0.66 5.69
N PHE A 102 -6.75 -0.47 5.51
CA PHE A 102 -6.14 0.83 5.30
C PHE A 102 -6.74 1.55 4.08
N TYR A 103 -6.84 0.82 2.96
CA TYR A 103 -7.49 1.33 1.75
C TYR A 103 -8.95 1.72 2.01
N GLN A 104 -9.74 0.82 2.59
CA GLN A 104 -11.17 1.05 2.82
C GLN A 104 -11.45 2.19 3.82
N ASN A 105 -10.70 2.24 4.92
CA ASN A 105 -11.02 3.13 6.05
C ASN A 105 -10.36 4.50 5.96
N LEU A 106 -9.32 4.65 5.14
CA LEU A 106 -8.63 5.92 4.91
C LEU A 106 -8.55 6.28 3.43
N LEU A 107 -7.85 5.48 2.61
CA LEU A 107 -7.44 5.92 1.27
C LEU A 107 -8.65 6.22 0.36
N ASP A 108 -9.68 5.38 0.39
CA ASP A 108 -10.90 5.59 -0.41
C ASP A 108 -11.70 6.85 -0.01
N LYS A 109 -11.42 7.40 1.18
CA LYS A 109 -12.05 8.63 1.67
C LYS A 109 -11.27 9.87 1.30
N ILE A 110 -9.94 9.79 1.15
CA ILE A 110 -9.08 10.95 0.92
C ILE A 110 -8.61 11.07 -0.55
N CYS A 111 -8.51 9.96 -1.28
CA CYS A 111 -8.13 9.96 -2.69
C CYS A 111 -9.17 10.70 -3.55
N ASN A 112 -8.77 11.12 -4.74
CA ASN A 112 -9.61 11.78 -5.74
C ASN A 112 -10.28 13.04 -5.17
N ARG A 113 -9.53 13.86 -4.41
CA ARG A 113 -10.03 15.04 -3.68
C ARG A 113 -11.23 14.71 -2.79
N ASP A 114 -11.00 13.86 -1.80
CA ASP A 114 -12.03 13.35 -0.89
C ASP A 114 -13.18 12.63 -1.66
N GLY A 115 -12.79 12.03 -2.78
CA GLY A 115 -13.59 11.40 -3.82
C GLY A 115 -14.63 12.27 -4.51
N THR A 116 -14.48 13.59 -4.48
CA THR A 116 -15.26 14.48 -5.36
C THR A 116 -14.94 14.29 -6.85
N MET A 117 -13.79 13.69 -7.15
CA MET A 117 -13.32 13.37 -8.50
C MET A 117 -13.11 11.86 -8.71
N ALA A 118 -14.00 11.03 -8.16
CA ALA A 118 -13.83 9.57 -8.09
C ALA A 118 -13.53 8.92 -9.46
N ASP A 119 -14.03 9.49 -10.57
CA ASP A 119 -13.89 8.94 -11.92
C ASP A 119 -12.77 9.56 -12.77
N VAL A 120 -12.02 10.51 -12.21
CA VAL A 120 -10.95 11.23 -12.91
C VAL A 120 -9.60 10.65 -12.53
N ASP A 121 -8.74 10.39 -13.52
CA ASP A 121 -7.34 10.06 -13.26
C ASP A 121 -6.59 11.31 -12.77
N VAL A 122 -6.33 11.36 -11.46
CA VAL A 122 -5.60 12.45 -10.79
C VAL A 122 -4.24 12.00 -10.26
N THR A 123 -3.79 10.79 -10.58
CA THR A 123 -2.54 10.23 -9.99
C THR A 123 -1.28 10.97 -10.44
N ASN A 124 -1.38 11.86 -11.43
CA ASN A 124 -0.30 12.74 -11.90
C ASN A 124 -0.45 14.20 -11.43
N THR A 125 -1.51 14.53 -10.69
CA THR A 125 -1.84 15.92 -10.32
C THR A 125 -2.11 16.15 -8.83
N ASP A 126 -2.25 15.09 -8.03
CA ASP A 126 -2.37 15.15 -6.57
C ASP A 126 -1.35 14.20 -5.92
N ASP A 127 -0.60 14.71 -4.93
CA ASP A 127 0.52 13.99 -4.31
C ASP A 127 0.08 12.76 -3.51
N VAL A 128 -1.08 12.83 -2.83
CA VAL A 128 -1.63 11.67 -2.10
C VAL A 128 -2.01 10.60 -3.09
N ASP A 129 -2.73 10.98 -4.14
CA ASP A 129 -3.18 10.04 -5.16
C ASP A 129 -2.02 9.38 -5.90
N LYS A 130 -0.93 10.15 -6.16
CA LYS A 130 0.31 9.61 -6.72
C LYS A 130 0.95 8.59 -5.77
N ALA A 131 1.04 8.89 -4.48
CA ALA A 131 1.61 7.98 -3.49
C ALA A 131 0.79 6.68 -3.37
N VAL A 132 -0.54 6.80 -3.31
CA VAL A 132 -1.45 5.64 -3.22
C VAL A 132 -1.39 4.75 -4.45
N TYR A 133 -1.33 5.34 -5.65
CA TYR A 133 -1.15 4.61 -6.89
C TYR A 133 0.08 3.68 -6.87
N MET A 134 1.17 4.11 -6.23
CA MET A 134 2.47 3.44 -6.24
C MET A 134 2.68 2.43 -5.11
N ILE A 135 1.70 2.24 -4.20
CA ILE A 135 1.85 1.37 -3.01
C ILE A 135 2.39 -0.03 -3.36
N TRP A 136 1.96 -0.59 -4.49
CA TRP A 136 2.35 -1.93 -4.95
C TRP A 136 3.59 -1.96 -5.85
N ASP A 137 4.33 -0.86 -5.97
CA ASP A 137 5.55 -0.74 -6.79
C ASP A 137 6.75 -0.22 -5.98
N MET A 138 6.54 0.10 -4.71
CA MET A 138 7.50 0.84 -3.91
C MET A 138 8.53 -0.05 -3.19
N ASP A 139 8.14 -0.81 -2.17
CA ASP A 139 9.02 -1.69 -1.38
C ASP A 139 8.66 -3.18 -1.52
N GLY A 140 8.29 -3.57 -2.75
CA GLY A 140 8.07 -4.96 -3.15
C GLY A 140 6.91 -5.65 -2.42
N LEU A 141 5.84 -4.95 -2.08
CA LEU A 141 4.67 -5.55 -1.41
C LEU A 141 4.07 -6.71 -2.24
N GLU A 142 4.04 -6.54 -3.56
CA GLU A 142 3.69 -7.51 -4.59
C GLU A 142 4.64 -8.72 -4.66
N CYS A 143 5.91 -8.56 -4.26
CA CYS A 143 6.89 -9.66 -4.22
C CYS A 143 6.44 -10.79 -3.29
N GLY A 144 5.64 -10.49 -2.25
CA GLY A 144 5.02 -11.50 -1.39
C GLY A 144 4.13 -12.49 -2.17
N ALA A 145 3.54 -12.08 -3.30
CA ALA A 145 2.78 -12.97 -4.17
C ALA A 145 3.64 -13.62 -5.25
N MET A 146 4.76 -13.00 -5.64
CA MET A 146 5.55 -13.44 -6.80
C MET A 146 6.65 -14.45 -6.43
N GLU A 147 7.22 -14.35 -5.23
CA GLU A 147 8.36 -15.17 -4.84
C GLU A 147 7.94 -16.50 -4.20
N ARG A 148 8.58 -17.61 -4.61
CA ARG A 148 8.24 -18.96 -4.13
C ARG A 148 8.37 -19.13 -2.62
N LYS A 149 9.32 -18.46 -1.97
CA LYS A 149 9.51 -18.51 -0.51
C LYS A 149 8.32 -17.91 0.27
N TYR A 150 7.50 -17.10 -0.39
CA TYR A 150 6.33 -16.44 0.17
C TYR A 150 5.01 -16.96 -0.40
N ALA A 151 4.97 -18.18 -0.96
CA ALA A 151 3.79 -18.72 -1.61
C ALA A 151 2.50 -18.65 -0.76
N TYR A 152 2.61 -18.68 0.57
CA TYR A 152 1.49 -18.54 1.50
C TYR A 152 0.88 -17.12 1.55
N LEU A 153 1.60 -16.10 1.09
CA LEU A 153 1.12 -14.71 0.99
C LEU A 153 0.39 -14.41 -0.32
N ALA A 154 0.53 -15.25 -1.35
CA ALA A 154 -0.10 -15.02 -2.64
C ALA A 154 -1.62 -14.90 -2.54
N SER A 155 -2.28 -15.81 -1.83
CA SER A 155 -3.74 -15.77 -1.64
C SER A 155 -4.21 -14.56 -0.82
N PRO A 156 -3.60 -14.23 0.34
CA PRO A 156 -3.88 -12.99 1.07
C PRO A 156 -3.73 -11.73 0.22
N ILE A 157 -2.64 -11.58 -0.53
CA ILE A 157 -2.38 -10.41 -1.39
C ILE A 157 -3.44 -10.30 -2.48
N LEU A 158 -3.71 -11.37 -3.21
CA LEU A 158 -4.75 -11.38 -4.26
C LEU A 158 -6.13 -11.05 -3.68
N SER A 159 -6.45 -11.53 -2.48
CA SER A 159 -7.71 -11.21 -1.78
C SER A 159 -7.81 -9.74 -1.41
N VAL A 160 -6.71 -9.12 -0.98
CA VAL A 160 -6.68 -7.68 -0.66
C VAL A 160 -6.89 -6.86 -1.92
N LEU A 161 -6.16 -7.17 -3.00
CA LEU A 161 -6.31 -6.49 -4.29
C LEU A 161 -7.75 -6.58 -4.83
N ASP A 162 -8.36 -7.78 -4.78
CA ASP A 162 -9.77 -7.97 -5.18
C ASP A 162 -10.73 -7.13 -4.32
N SER A 163 -10.49 -7.04 -3.01
CA SER A 163 -11.31 -6.20 -2.12
C SER A 163 -11.22 -4.71 -2.46
N ILE A 164 -10.03 -4.23 -2.84
CA ILE A 164 -9.80 -2.83 -3.21
C ILE A 164 -10.54 -2.49 -4.52
N LEU A 165 -10.71 -3.45 -5.43
CA LEU A 165 -11.47 -3.25 -6.68
C LEU A 165 -12.99 -3.03 -6.48
N SER A 166 -13.48 -3.18 -5.25
CA SER A 166 -14.85 -2.84 -4.86
C SER A 166 -14.99 -1.44 -4.26
N LEU A 167 -13.90 -0.68 -4.16
CA LEU A 167 -13.89 0.68 -3.63
C LEU A 167 -14.36 1.70 -4.67
N ARG A 168 -14.57 2.95 -4.23
CA ARG A 168 -15.22 3.99 -5.03
C ARG A 168 -14.24 4.79 -5.87
N THR A 169 -13.07 5.09 -5.32
CA THR A 169 -12.12 6.04 -5.89
C THR A 169 -11.24 5.40 -6.97
N SER A 170 -11.17 6.02 -8.15
CA SER A 170 -10.38 5.49 -9.27
C SER A 170 -8.90 5.36 -8.95
N THR A 171 -8.34 6.16 -8.04
CA THR A 171 -6.96 6.00 -7.56
C THR A 171 -6.76 4.69 -6.81
N CYS A 172 -7.68 4.32 -5.91
CA CYS A 172 -7.60 3.04 -5.21
C CYS A 172 -7.76 1.87 -6.19
N LEU A 173 -8.73 1.97 -7.10
CA LEU A 173 -8.95 0.96 -8.14
C LEU A 173 -7.70 0.81 -9.03
N LYS A 174 -7.13 1.91 -9.50
CA LYS A 174 -5.92 1.93 -10.33
C LYS A 174 -4.72 1.34 -9.58
N SER A 175 -4.55 1.66 -8.29
CA SER A 175 -3.51 1.07 -7.45
C SER A 175 -3.63 -0.45 -7.34
N ALA A 176 -4.83 -0.99 -7.10
CA ALA A 176 -5.03 -2.44 -7.07
C ALA A 176 -4.83 -3.10 -8.44
N LEU A 177 -5.28 -2.47 -9.52
CA LEU A 177 -5.00 -2.94 -10.88
C LEU A 177 -3.49 -2.92 -11.15
N HIS A 178 -2.76 -1.92 -10.64
CA HIS A 178 -1.32 -1.85 -10.75
C HIS A 178 -0.65 -3.05 -10.05
N GLY A 179 -0.97 -3.30 -8.78
CA GLY A 179 -0.46 -4.50 -8.08
C GLY A 179 -0.80 -5.82 -8.79
N LEU A 180 -2.03 -5.97 -9.31
CA LEU A 180 -2.42 -7.15 -10.09
C LEU A 180 -1.60 -7.32 -11.38
N GLY A 181 -1.22 -6.23 -12.05
CA GLY A 181 -0.44 -6.31 -13.27
C GLY A 181 0.97 -6.82 -13.03
N HIS A 182 1.64 -6.40 -11.96
CA HIS A 182 2.95 -6.95 -11.58
C HIS A 182 2.87 -8.45 -11.28
N ILE A 183 1.79 -8.87 -10.62
CA ILE A 183 1.56 -10.27 -10.21
C ILE A 183 1.11 -11.15 -11.39
N ALA A 184 0.65 -10.57 -12.51
CA ALA A 184 0.01 -11.29 -13.62
C ALA A 184 0.90 -12.40 -14.22
N SER A 185 2.21 -12.19 -14.28
CA SER A 185 3.15 -13.18 -14.81
C SER A 185 3.27 -14.43 -13.93
N CYS A 186 3.08 -14.28 -12.62
CA CYS A 186 3.17 -15.36 -11.63
C CYS A 186 1.83 -16.05 -11.38
N HIS A 187 0.71 -15.30 -11.44
CA HIS A 187 -0.64 -15.80 -11.15
C HIS A 187 -1.66 -15.45 -12.24
N PRO A 188 -1.40 -15.82 -13.52
CA PRO A 188 -2.18 -15.33 -14.66
C PRO A 188 -3.66 -15.69 -14.61
N GLU A 189 -4.01 -16.87 -14.10
CA GLU A 189 -5.41 -17.30 -13.98
C GLU A 189 -6.17 -16.51 -12.91
N ASN A 190 -5.57 -16.33 -11.73
CA ASN A 190 -6.17 -15.55 -10.64
C ASN A 190 -6.35 -14.09 -11.04
N VAL A 191 -5.31 -13.47 -11.62
CA VAL A 191 -5.37 -12.09 -12.09
C VAL A 191 -6.41 -11.94 -13.20
N SER A 192 -6.45 -12.86 -14.17
CA SER A 192 -7.46 -12.83 -15.23
C SER A 192 -8.87 -12.91 -14.68
N ARG A 193 -9.12 -13.80 -13.71
CA ARG A 193 -10.43 -13.93 -13.05
C ARG A 193 -10.82 -12.62 -12.35
N ILE A 194 -9.97 -12.11 -11.46
CA ILE A 194 -10.25 -10.90 -10.66
C ILE A 194 -10.52 -9.70 -11.57
N VAL A 195 -9.68 -9.49 -12.59
CA VAL A 195 -9.85 -8.35 -13.51
C VAL A 195 -11.10 -8.49 -14.38
N ASN A 196 -11.44 -9.72 -14.82
CA ASN A 196 -12.68 -9.94 -15.56
C ASN A 196 -13.90 -9.66 -14.67
N ASP A 197 -13.89 -10.13 -13.41
CA ASP A 197 -14.95 -9.87 -12.45
C ASP A 197 -15.15 -8.36 -12.23
N PHE A 198 -14.05 -7.60 -12.09
CA PHE A 198 -14.08 -6.13 -12.04
C PHE A 198 -14.70 -5.53 -13.30
N LEU A 199 -14.22 -5.90 -14.49
CA LEU A 199 -14.72 -5.39 -15.77
C LEU A 199 -16.19 -5.72 -16.04
N HIS A 200 -16.73 -6.77 -15.43
CA HIS A 200 -18.14 -7.15 -15.51
C HIS A 200 -19.02 -6.41 -14.50
N LYS A 201 -18.55 -6.24 -13.26
CA LYS A 201 -19.32 -5.60 -12.17
C LYS A 201 -19.35 -4.07 -12.31
N GLN A 202 -18.26 -3.47 -12.73
CA GLN A 202 -18.06 -2.02 -12.84
C GLN A 202 -18.30 -1.54 -14.28
N ASN A 203 -19.51 -1.74 -14.81
CA ASN A 203 -19.83 -1.33 -16.18
C ASN A 203 -19.77 0.19 -16.39
N ASP A 204 -20.00 0.96 -15.32
CA ASP A 204 -19.99 2.43 -15.34
C ASP A 204 -18.60 3.03 -15.07
N SER A 205 -17.58 2.19 -14.83
CA SER A 205 -16.21 2.70 -14.66
C SER A 205 -15.74 3.45 -15.92
N PRO A 206 -14.99 4.56 -15.75
CA PRO A 206 -14.44 5.33 -16.86
C PRO A 206 -13.65 4.48 -17.85
N GLU A 207 -13.76 4.77 -19.14
CA GLU A 207 -13.11 3.97 -20.18
C GLU A 207 -11.58 3.89 -20.01
N TRP A 208 -10.93 4.97 -19.53
CA TRP A 208 -9.50 4.95 -19.24
C TRP A 208 -9.12 3.90 -18.18
N LEU A 209 -9.95 3.73 -17.14
CA LEU A 209 -9.73 2.76 -16.07
C LEU A 209 -9.99 1.35 -16.56
N ARG A 210 -11.01 1.16 -17.41
CA ARG A 210 -11.27 -0.12 -18.09
C ARG A 210 -10.11 -0.52 -19.01
N GLN A 211 -9.51 0.44 -19.72
CA GLN A 211 -8.31 0.22 -20.53
C GLN A 211 -7.13 -0.16 -19.65
N TYR A 212 -6.92 0.55 -18.54
CA TYR A 212 -5.87 0.24 -17.58
C TYR A 212 -6.05 -1.18 -17.01
N ALA A 213 -7.27 -1.58 -16.64
CA ALA A 213 -7.57 -2.94 -16.18
C ALA A 213 -7.23 -4.00 -17.24
N ARG A 214 -7.55 -3.77 -18.51
CA ARG A 214 -7.19 -4.70 -19.60
C ARG A 214 -5.67 -4.81 -19.80
N GLN A 215 -4.90 -3.75 -19.51
CA GLN A 215 -3.43 -3.77 -19.53
C GLN A 215 -2.87 -4.52 -18.31
N ALA A 216 -3.38 -4.24 -17.11
CA ALA A 216 -3.05 -4.95 -15.88
C ALA A 216 -3.25 -6.46 -16.03
N ARG A 217 -4.38 -6.90 -16.61
CA ARG A 217 -4.65 -8.31 -16.90
C ARG A 217 -3.55 -9.01 -17.72
N LYS A 218 -2.87 -8.25 -18.58
CA LYS A 218 -1.78 -8.76 -19.45
C LYS A 218 -0.40 -8.58 -18.82
N GLY A 219 -0.29 -7.95 -17.66
CA GLY A 219 0.98 -7.62 -17.03
C GLY A 219 1.82 -6.61 -17.81
N VAL A 220 1.18 -5.67 -18.54
CA VAL A 220 1.86 -4.66 -19.37
C VAL A 220 1.68 -3.24 -18.86
N ILE A 221 1.48 -3.11 -17.56
CA ILE A 221 1.48 -1.82 -16.85
C ILE A 221 2.91 -1.38 -16.57
N GLN A 222 3.09 -0.08 -16.34
CA GLN A 222 4.34 0.55 -15.93
C GLN A 222 4.07 1.47 -14.75
#